data_AF-A0A7Y2Z802-F1
#
_entry.id   AF-A0A7Y2Z802-F1
#
_cell.length_a   1.000
_cell.length_b   1.000
_cell.length_c   1.000
_cell.angle_alpha   90.00
_cell.angle_beta   90.00
_cell.angle_gamma   90.00
#
_symmetry.space_group_name_H-M   'P 1'
#
loop_
_entity.id
_entity.type
_entity.pdbx_description
1 polymer ?
#
loop_
_entity_poly.entity_id
_entity_poly.type
_entity_poly.pdbx_seq_one_letter_code
_entity_poly.pdbx_strand_id
1 'polypeptide(L)'
;MTAETSDETVVYNEQRIYMPFPGRFGRGKEMGRGPYEKSGILRETSLAPLKSTHETFEIAYPFEDVEKDGKTRRELLKDELNVTVTLYYVPFGEFDGNEVVFFEEEKTIDLKTEWIWR
;
A
#
# COMPACT_ATOMS: atom_id res chain seq x y z
N MET A 1 2.13 1.13 1.19
CA MET A 1 2.17 0.06 2.19
C MET A 1 3.18 -0.94 1.70
N THR A 2 4.08 -1.33 2.58
CA THR A 2 5.12 -2.32 2.32
C THR A 2 4.94 -3.43 3.33
N ALA A 3 5.09 -4.69 2.89
CA ALA A 3 5.09 -5.84 3.77
C ALA A 3 6.37 -6.66 3.54
N GLU A 4 7.04 -7.00 4.64
CA GLU A 4 8.34 -7.66 4.67
C GLU A 4 8.28 -8.88 5.60
N THR A 5 8.97 -9.94 5.23
CA THR A 5 9.17 -11.09 6.13
C THR A 5 10.23 -10.78 7.19
N SER A 6 10.36 -11.63 8.21
CA SER A 6 11.43 -11.57 9.22
C SER A 6 12.85 -11.43 8.66
N ASP A 7 13.07 -11.89 7.43
CA ASP A 7 14.36 -11.88 6.75
C ASP A 7 14.53 -10.62 5.86
N GLU A 8 13.75 -9.57 6.11
CA GLU A 8 13.76 -8.28 5.37
C GLU A 8 13.45 -8.42 3.86
N THR A 9 12.90 -9.57 3.45
CA THR A 9 12.45 -9.76 2.07
C THR A 9 11.08 -9.11 1.87
N VAL A 10 11.01 -8.13 0.96
CA VAL A 10 9.77 -7.46 0.57
C VAL A 10 8.89 -8.44 -0.21
N VAL A 11 7.73 -8.76 0.34
CA VAL A 11 6.73 -9.63 -0.29
C VAL A 11 5.60 -8.84 -0.93
N TYR A 12 5.41 -7.59 -0.52
CA TYR A 12 4.38 -6.72 -1.08
C TYR A 12 4.78 -5.25 -1.00
N ASN A 13 4.51 -4.51 -2.08
CA ASN A 13 4.68 -3.06 -2.14
C ASN A 13 3.59 -2.50 -3.06
N GLU A 14 2.65 -1.78 -2.46
CA GLU A 14 1.62 -1.04 -3.22
C GLU A 14 1.46 0.37 -2.67
N GLN A 15 1.20 1.30 -3.58
CA GLN A 15 1.01 2.72 -3.26
C GLN A 15 -0.34 3.19 -3.78
N ARG A 16 -1.00 4.06 -3.00
CA ARG A 16 -2.22 4.78 -3.38
C ARG A 16 -1.93 6.27 -3.41
N ILE A 17 -2.49 6.96 -4.41
CA ILE A 17 -2.32 8.41 -4.60
C ILE A 17 -3.63 9.11 -4.24
N TYR A 18 -3.56 10.02 -3.28
CA TYR A 18 -4.69 10.84 -2.84
C TYR A 18 -4.58 12.25 -3.41
N MET A 19 -5.14 12.45 -4.60
CA MET A 19 -5.06 13.73 -5.29
C MET A 19 -6.28 13.93 -6.19
N PRO A 20 -6.86 15.14 -6.27
CA PRO A 20 -7.91 15.41 -7.24
C PRO A 20 -7.39 15.22 -8.66
N PHE A 21 -8.12 14.45 -9.47
CA PHE A 21 -7.82 14.20 -10.87
C PHE A 21 -8.40 15.32 -11.73
N PRO A 22 -7.56 16.13 -12.38
CA PRO A 22 -8.04 17.25 -13.17
C PRO A 22 -8.48 16.81 -14.57
N GLY A 23 -9.49 17.45 -15.15
CA GLY A 23 -9.93 17.19 -16.53
C GLY A 23 -8.84 17.45 -17.56
N ARG A 24 -8.06 18.51 -17.31
CA ARG A 24 -6.78 18.88 -17.95
C ARG A 24 -5.89 17.67 -18.25
N PHE A 25 -5.51 17.03 -17.16
CA PHE A 25 -4.37 16.13 -17.09
C PHE A 25 -4.75 14.70 -16.71
N GLY A 26 -6.05 14.40 -16.60
CA GLY A 26 -6.55 13.07 -16.23
C GLY A 26 -6.37 12.00 -17.31
N ARG A 27 -5.89 12.33 -18.51
CA ARG A 27 -5.57 11.39 -19.61
C ARG A 27 -4.16 11.61 -20.20
N GLY A 28 -3.16 11.86 -19.36
CA GLY A 28 -1.77 12.10 -19.78
C GLY A 28 -0.74 11.61 -18.75
N LYS A 29 0.55 11.81 -19.06
CA LYS A 29 1.67 11.52 -18.14
C LYS A 29 2.04 12.70 -17.24
N GLU A 30 1.52 13.89 -17.56
CA GLU A 30 1.81 15.12 -16.83
C GLU A 30 0.80 15.31 -15.70
N MET A 31 1.26 15.79 -14.57
CA MET A 31 0.43 16.08 -13.40
C MET A 31 0.19 17.59 -13.32
N GLY A 32 -1.08 18.00 -13.14
CA GLY A 32 -1.41 19.41 -12.87
C GLY A 32 -0.91 19.81 -11.48
N ARG A 33 -0.01 20.79 -11.42
CA ARG A 33 0.68 21.24 -10.20
C ARG A 33 -0.05 22.40 -9.53
N GLY A 34 -0.60 23.32 -10.33
CA GLY A 34 -1.28 24.52 -9.85
C GLY A 34 -2.80 24.38 -9.68
N PRO A 35 -3.46 25.26 -8.90
CA PRO A 35 -4.92 25.31 -8.79
C PRO A 35 -5.63 25.48 -10.13
N TYR A 36 -5.06 26.29 -11.04
CA TYR A 36 -5.61 26.51 -12.40
C TYR A 36 -5.51 25.27 -13.29
N GLU A 37 -4.48 24.45 -13.06
CA GLU A 37 -4.23 23.20 -13.75
C GLU A 37 -5.14 22.08 -13.23
N LYS A 38 -5.80 22.31 -12.09
CA LYS A 38 -6.76 21.40 -11.47
C LYS A 38 -8.22 21.77 -11.70
N SER A 39 -8.52 22.38 -12.84
CA SER A 39 -9.88 22.70 -13.26
C SER A 39 -10.60 21.50 -13.91
N GLY A 40 -11.93 21.45 -13.76
CA GLY A 40 -12.77 20.40 -14.33
C GLY A 40 -12.50 19.01 -13.76
N ILE A 41 -12.51 18.88 -12.43
CA ILE A 41 -12.19 17.63 -11.71
C ILE A 41 -13.02 16.46 -12.27
N LEU A 42 -12.33 15.40 -12.72
CA LEU A 42 -12.96 14.17 -13.20
C LEU A 42 -13.22 13.18 -12.07
N ARG A 43 -12.33 13.16 -11.07
CA ARG A 43 -12.43 12.29 -9.90
C ARG A 43 -11.76 12.94 -8.70
N GLU A 44 -12.41 12.87 -7.56
CA GLU A 44 -11.87 13.33 -6.28
C GLU A 44 -11.42 12.13 -5.45
N THR A 45 -10.11 11.99 -5.22
CA THR A 45 -9.55 10.96 -4.32
C THR A 45 -8.72 11.56 -3.20
N SER A 46 -8.75 12.88 -2.99
CA SER A 46 -8.02 13.49 -1.87
C SER A 46 -8.59 13.10 -0.52
N LEU A 47 -7.73 13.17 0.50
CA LEU A 47 -8.11 13.01 1.90
C LEU A 47 -8.77 14.31 2.37
N ALA A 48 -10.10 14.29 2.53
CA ALA A 48 -10.83 15.46 3.02
C ALA A 48 -10.54 15.71 4.51
N PRO A 49 -10.52 16.98 4.97
CA PRO A 49 -10.31 17.31 6.38
C PRO A 49 -11.32 16.60 7.27
N LEU A 50 -10.83 16.01 8.38
CA LEU A 50 -11.64 15.32 9.40
C LEU A 50 -12.43 14.10 8.87
N LYS A 51 -12.16 13.65 7.64
CA LYS A 51 -12.79 12.45 7.08
C LYS A 51 -11.83 11.27 7.18
N SER A 52 -12.23 10.26 7.92
CA SER A 52 -11.53 8.96 7.93
C SER A 52 -11.69 8.27 6.59
N THR A 53 -10.57 7.80 6.03
CA THR A 53 -10.53 6.99 4.81
C THR A 53 -10.03 5.60 5.17
N HIS A 54 -10.71 4.57 4.66
CA HIS A 54 -10.33 3.18 4.87
C HIS A 54 -9.85 2.62 3.53
N GLU A 55 -8.62 2.13 3.50
CA GLU A 55 -8.07 1.41 2.34
C GLU A 55 -7.85 -0.05 2.72
N THR A 56 -8.15 -0.92 1.77
CA THR A 56 -7.89 -2.36 1.88
C THR A 56 -6.80 -2.72 0.89
N PHE A 57 -5.77 -3.41 1.39
CA PHE A 57 -4.68 -3.95 0.60
C PHE A 57 -4.73 -5.47 0.71
N GLU A 58 -4.61 -6.16 -0.41
CA GLU A 58 -4.64 -7.62 -0.48
C GLU A 58 -3.23 -8.14 -0.74
N ILE A 59 -2.67 -8.85 0.23
CA ILE A 59 -1.32 -9.43 0.13
C ILE A 59 -1.44 -10.90 -0.23
N ALA A 60 -0.96 -11.26 -1.43
CA ALA A 60 -0.76 -12.66 -1.78
C ALA A 60 0.53 -13.17 -1.12
N TYR A 61 0.39 -13.78 0.07
CA TYR A 61 1.55 -14.25 0.82
C TYR A 61 2.15 -15.52 0.20
N PRO A 62 3.49 -15.63 0.07
CA PRO A 62 4.10 -16.78 -0.58
C PRO A 62 4.05 -18.03 0.32
N PHE A 63 3.76 -19.17 -0.30
CA PHE A 63 3.59 -20.47 0.37
C PHE A 63 4.36 -21.55 -0.38
N GLU A 64 4.72 -22.62 0.32
CA GLU A 64 5.30 -23.83 -0.27
C GLU A 64 4.35 -25.02 -0.12
N ASP A 65 4.28 -25.85 -1.15
CA ASP A 65 3.57 -27.12 -1.11
C ASP A 65 4.48 -28.19 -0.48
N VAL A 66 4.17 -28.59 0.77
CA VAL A 66 4.91 -29.61 1.51
C VAL A 66 4.10 -30.92 1.50
N GLU A 67 4.75 -32.03 1.17
CA GLU A 67 4.14 -33.35 1.23
C GLU A 67 4.26 -33.91 2.65
N LYS A 68 3.12 -33.99 3.35
CA LYS A 68 3.06 -34.52 4.72
C LYS A 68 1.99 -35.60 4.77
N ASP A 69 2.38 -36.80 5.19
CA ASP A 69 1.48 -37.95 5.33
C ASP A 69 0.71 -38.32 4.04
N GLY A 70 1.39 -38.22 2.88
CA GLY A 70 0.81 -38.58 1.57
C GLY A 70 -0.24 -37.60 1.04
N LYS A 71 -0.32 -36.39 1.60
CA LYS A 71 -1.14 -35.28 1.10
C LYS A 71 -0.28 -34.05 0.93
N THR A 72 -0.46 -33.33 -0.16
CA THR A 72 0.13 -32.00 -0.37
C THR A 72 -0.60 -30.98 0.48
N ARG A 73 0.13 -30.29 1.36
CA ARG A 73 -0.37 -29.18 2.17
C ARG A 73 0.42 -27.92 1.85
N ARG A 74 -0.28 -26.80 1.68
CA ARG A 74 0.35 -25.48 1.61
C ARG A 74 0.78 -25.06 3.01
N GLU A 75 2.07 -24.87 3.22
CA GLU A 75 2.64 -24.27 4.43
C GLU A 75 3.18 -22.87 4.11
N LEU A 76 3.05 -21.96 5.07
CA LEU A 76 3.58 -20.61 4.95
C LEU A 76 5.11 -20.68 4.99
N LEU A 77 5.78 -19.88 4.14
CA LEU A 77 7.25 -19.81 4.14
C LEU A 77 7.81 -19.24 5.44
N LYS A 78 7.11 -18.27 6.02
CA LYS A 78 7.44 -17.61 7.29
C LYS A 78 6.16 -17.32 8.06
N ASP A 79 6.28 -17.31 9.37
CA ASP A 79 5.16 -17.17 10.29
C ASP A 79 4.82 -15.71 10.62
N GLU A 80 5.76 -14.79 10.38
CA GLU A 80 5.64 -13.38 10.74
C GLU A 80 5.75 -12.48 9.51
N LEU A 81 4.95 -11.41 9.51
CA LEU A 81 4.95 -10.38 8.48
C LEU A 81 4.99 -9.00 9.13
N ASN A 82 6.04 -8.22 8.85
CA ASN A 82 6.15 -6.83 9.24
C ASN A 82 5.47 -5.96 8.17
N VAL A 83 4.43 -5.23 8.57
CA VAL A 83 3.67 -4.35 7.66
C VAL A 83 3.89 -2.91 8.07
N THR A 84 4.38 -2.11 7.12
CA THR A 84 4.60 -0.67 7.29
C THR A 84 3.66 0.13 6.39
N VAL A 85 2.87 1.00 7.01
CA VAL A 85 1.97 1.92 6.33
C VAL A 85 2.50 3.34 6.52
N THR A 86 3.11 3.88 5.47
CA THR A 86 3.58 5.27 5.45
C THR A 86 2.72 6.12 4.52
N LEU A 87 2.25 7.25 5.03
CA LEU A 87 1.60 8.31 4.27
C LEU A 87 2.59 9.46 4.07
N TYR A 88 2.98 9.67 2.81
CA TYR A 88 3.85 10.77 2.41
C TYR A 88 3.04 11.96 1.90
N TYR A 89 3.42 13.15 2.32
CA TYR A 89 3.10 14.38 1.61
C TYR A 89 4.22 14.65 0.59
N VAL A 90 3.89 14.54 -0.69
CA VAL A 90 4.84 14.73 -1.79
C VAL A 90 4.40 15.97 -2.58
N PRO A 91 4.93 17.17 -2.26
CA PRO A 91 4.41 18.43 -2.80
C PRO A 91 4.53 18.54 -4.33
N PHE A 92 5.58 17.94 -4.89
CA PHE A 92 5.86 17.99 -6.33
C PHE A 92 5.49 16.70 -7.07
N GLY A 93 4.95 15.71 -6.37
CA GLY A 93 4.61 14.39 -6.92
C GLY A 93 5.80 13.47 -7.19
N GLU A 94 7.02 13.91 -6.87
CA GLU A 94 8.27 13.16 -7.02
C GLU A 94 8.99 13.06 -5.67
N PHE A 95 9.65 11.93 -5.41
CA PHE A 95 10.50 11.73 -4.24
C PHE A 95 11.90 12.33 -4.53
N ASP A 96 11.98 13.65 -4.47
CA ASP A 96 13.17 14.45 -4.82
C ASP A 96 13.86 15.08 -3.59
N GLY A 97 13.52 14.62 -2.38
CA GLY A 97 14.05 15.09 -1.11
C GLY A 97 13.18 16.15 -0.43
N ASN A 98 12.06 16.55 -1.04
CA ASN A 98 11.09 17.48 -0.45
C ASN A 98 9.86 16.77 0.14
N GLU A 99 9.81 15.45 0.08
CA GLU A 99 8.76 14.66 0.70
C GLU A 99 8.78 14.75 2.22
N VAL A 100 7.60 14.70 2.83
CA VAL A 100 7.43 14.71 4.29
C VAL A 100 6.60 13.51 4.69
N VAL A 101 7.09 12.72 5.64
CA VAL A 101 6.28 11.67 6.28
C VAL A 101 5.21 12.34 7.13
N PHE A 102 3.95 12.17 6.74
CA PHE A 102 2.81 12.74 7.47
C PHE A 102 2.31 11.78 8.55
N PHE A 103 2.35 10.48 8.26
CA PHE A 103 1.96 9.42 9.17
C PHE A 103 2.76 8.16 8.83
N GLU A 104 3.16 7.42 9.84
CA GLU A 104 3.80 6.12 9.70
C GLU A 104 3.35 5.23 10.85
N GLU A 105 3.01 3.99 10.50
CA GLU A 105 2.69 2.95 11.47
C GLU A 105 3.28 1.63 10.99
N GLU A 106 3.95 0.95 11.90
CA GLU A 106 4.51 -0.37 11.67
C GLU A 106 3.81 -1.38 12.59
N LYS A 107 3.47 -2.55 12.03
CA LYS A 107 2.84 -3.63 12.76
C LYS A 107 3.35 -4.98 12.31
N THR A 108 3.88 -5.75 13.25
CA THR A 108 4.17 -7.17 13.06
C THR A 108 2.89 -8.00 13.22
N ILE A 109 2.62 -8.85 12.24
CA ILE A 109 1.47 -9.75 12.19
C ILE A 109 1.98 -11.19 12.31
N ASP A 110 1.46 -11.93 13.30
CA ASP A 110 1.67 -13.38 13.42
C ASP A 110 0.60 -14.13 12.62
N LEU A 111 1.03 -14.71 11.50
CA LEU A 111 0.17 -15.44 10.58
C LEU A 111 -0.31 -16.76 11.17
N LYS A 112 0.40 -17.40 12.11
CA LYS A 112 -0.07 -18.67 12.69
C LYS A 112 -1.31 -18.50 13.57
N THR A 113 -1.39 -17.39 14.28
CA THR A 113 -2.48 -17.12 15.21
C THR A 113 -3.67 -16.46 14.50
N GLU A 114 -3.41 -15.62 13.49
CA GLU A 114 -4.46 -14.91 12.76
C GLU A 114 -4.99 -15.68 11.52
N TRP A 115 -4.20 -16.57 10.89
CA TRP A 115 -4.69 -17.44 9.81
C TRP A 115 -5.18 -18.79 10.34
N ILE A 116 -6.48 -18.89 10.58
CA ILE A 116 -7.14 -20.18 10.71
C ILE A 116 -7.37 -20.74 9.30
N TRP A 117 -6.57 -21.74 8.90
CA TRP A 117 -6.89 -22.60 7.75
C TRP A 117 -8.28 -23.21 7.97
N ARG A 118 -9.29 -22.74 7.23
CA ARG A 118 -10.59 -23.42 7.11
C ARG A 118 -10.61 -24.31 5.88
#